data_AF-A0A644Z6L3-F1
#
_entry.id   AF-A0A644Z6L3-F1
#
_cell.length_a   1.000
_cell.length_b   1.000
_cell.length_c   1.000
_cell.angle_alpha   90.00
_cell.angle_beta   90.00
_cell.angle_gamma   90.00
#
_symmetry.space_group_name_H-M   'P 1'
#
loop_
_entity.id
_entity.type
_entity.pdbx_description
1 polymer ?
#
loop_
_entity_poly.entity_id
_entity_poly.type
_entity_poly.pdbx_seq_one_letter_code
_entity_poly.pdbx_strand_id
1 'polypeptide(L)'
;MNKKNFSIKRSLVVAVALLFVIILAAFVLEKKLYAPGEISQQYNKGNCLMDTCLLVEDANYPIATLDEQSIQYLQDALADERKARSTYEAVIEKFGPVRPFINIIRAEEQHISALKALYDKYGVIIPEDKSLPPTLPATLQEVCQMGVEAEIANDELYQKMLPQVEQEDIRGVFTTLAQASREMHLPAFQRCAQ
;
A
#
# COMPACT_ATOMS: atom_id res chain seq x y z
N MET A 1 49.90 -56.05 -21.00
CA MET A 1 49.52 -54.81 -20.27
C MET A 1 48.65 -53.93 -21.16
N ASN A 2 47.52 -53.47 -20.61
CA ASN A 2 46.28 -53.17 -21.32
C ASN A 2 46.20 -51.71 -21.83
N LYS A 3 46.64 -51.44 -23.08
CA LYS A 3 46.57 -50.10 -23.70
C LYS A 3 45.14 -49.60 -23.96
N LYS A 4 44.15 -50.51 -24.10
CA LYS A 4 42.76 -50.14 -24.42
C LYS A 4 42.04 -49.47 -23.24
N ASN A 5 42.28 -49.91 -22.01
CA ASN A 5 41.64 -49.32 -20.81
C ASN A 5 42.12 -47.90 -20.47
N PHE A 6 43.33 -47.51 -20.88
CA PHE A 6 43.85 -46.17 -20.63
C PHE A 6 43.27 -45.13 -21.59
N SER A 7 43.04 -45.52 -22.85
CA SER A 7 42.43 -44.64 -23.86
C SER A 7 40.97 -44.34 -23.55
N ILE A 8 40.20 -45.33 -23.09
CA ILE A 8 38.77 -45.16 -22.74
C ILE A 8 38.61 -44.25 -21.53
N LYS A 9 39.46 -44.39 -20.50
CA LYS A 9 39.43 -43.50 -19.32
C LYS A 9 39.79 -42.05 -19.68
N ARG A 10 40.76 -41.82 -20.57
CA ARG A 10 41.08 -40.47 -21.07
C ARG A 10 39.94 -39.88 -21.89
N SER A 11 39.34 -40.65 -22.80
CA SER A 11 38.20 -40.17 -23.59
C SER A 11 36.98 -39.83 -22.74
N LEU A 12 36.70 -40.61 -21.67
CA LEU A 12 35.59 -40.32 -20.77
C LEU A 12 35.83 -39.05 -19.94
N VAL A 13 37.06 -38.85 -19.42
CA VAL A 13 37.41 -37.65 -18.65
C VAL A 13 37.34 -36.38 -19.52
N VAL A 14 37.79 -36.45 -20.76
CA VAL A 14 37.69 -35.33 -21.72
C VAL A 14 36.24 -35.03 -22.08
N ALA A 15 35.41 -36.06 -22.29
CA ALA A 15 33.98 -35.88 -22.57
C ALA A 15 33.22 -35.24 -21.39
N VAL A 16 33.50 -35.66 -20.16
CA VAL A 16 32.89 -35.08 -18.95
C VAL A 16 33.33 -33.63 -18.74
N ALA A 17 34.61 -33.32 -18.95
CA ALA A 17 35.11 -31.95 -18.85
C ALA A 17 34.49 -31.01 -19.91
N LEU A 18 34.34 -31.48 -21.16
CA LEU A 18 33.66 -30.74 -22.22
C LEU A 18 32.18 -30.49 -21.90
N LEU A 19 31.48 -31.50 -21.37
CA LEU A 19 30.08 -31.34 -20.95
C LEU A 19 29.94 -30.30 -19.83
N PHE A 20 30.85 -30.32 -18.86
CA PHE A 20 30.85 -29.35 -17.75
C PHE A 20 31.13 -27.92 -18.22
N VAL A 21 32.04 -27.74 -19.18
CA VAL A 21 32.32 -26.43 -19.81
C VAL A 21 31.10 -25.93 -20.59
N ILE A 22 30.39 -26.80 -21.31
CA ILE A 22 29.17 -26.44 -22.03
C ILE A 22 28.05 -26.03 -21.06
N ILE A 23 27.86 -26.77 -19.96
CA ILE A 23 26.87 -26.44 -18.93
C ILE A 23 27.20 -25.11 -18.24
N LEU A 24 28.48 -24.88 -17.90
CA LEU A 24 28.94 -23.59 -17.35
C LEU A 24 28.74 -22.43 -18.33
N ALA A 25 29.06 -22.62 -19.61
CA ALA A 25 28.85 -21.60 -20.64
C ALA A 25 27.36 -21.29 -20.84
N ALA A 26 26.48 -22.30 -20.82
CA ALA A 26 25.04 -22.12 -20.88
C ALA A 26 24.50 -21.33 -19.67
N PHE A 27 24.99 -21.63 -18.46
CA PHE A 27 24.60 -20.90 -17.23
C PHE A 27 25.06 -19.43 -17.25
N VAL A 28 26.25 -19.15 -17.80
CA VAL A 28 26.75 -17.77 -17.98
C VAL A 28 25.96 -17.02 -19.06
N LEU A 29 25.53 -17.70 -20.13
CA LEU A 29 24.66 -17.13 -21.17
C LEU A 29 23.25 -16.82 -20.63
N GLU A 30 22.70 -17.68 -19.79
CA GLU A 30 21.38 -17.48 -19.15
C GLU A 30 21.39 -16.27 -18.21
N LYS A 31 22.47 -16.06 -17.43
CA LYS A 31 22.65 -14.83 -16.63
C LYS A 31 22.78 -13.56 -17.47
N LYS A 32 23.27 -13.63 -18.71
CA LYS A 32 23.36 -12.47 -19.62
C LYS A 32 22.01 -12.07 -20.23
N LEU A 33 21.06 -13.01 -20.31
CA LEU A 33 19.69 -12.76 -20.75
C LEU A 33 18.78 -12.24 -19.62
N TYR A 34 19.20 -12.42 -18.36
CA TYR A 34 18.55 -11.86 -17.18
C TYR A 34 19.37 -10.70 -16.59
N ALA A 35 19.76 -9.75 -17.45
CA ALA A 35 20.04 -8.40 -16.97
C ALA A 35 18.69 -7.66 -16.95
N PRO A 36 18.25 -7.08 -15.81
CA PRO A 36 17.10 -6.20 -15.85
C PRO A 36 17.45 -5.05 -16.80
N GLY A 37 16.78 -5.01 -17.95
CA GLY A 37 16.97 -3.93 -18.91
C GLY A 37 16.57 -2.61 -18.25
N GLU A 38 17.39 -1.59 -18.41
CA GLU A 38 17.01 -0.20 -18.14
C GLU A 38 15.81 0.12 -19.04
N ILE A 39 14.62 0.16 -18.45
CA ILE A 39 13.41 0.59 -19.15
C ILE A 39 13.46 2.11 -19.21
N SER A 40 14.00 2.67 -20.29
CA SER A 40 13.83 4.10 -20.60
C SER A 40 12.44 4.32 -21.23
N GLN A 41 11.37 4.22 -20.43
CA GLN A 41 10.09 4.77 -20.88
C GLN A 41 10.02 6.24 -20.49
N GLN A 42 9.92 7.11 -21.50
CA GLN A 42 9.76 8.54 -21.31
C GLN A 42 8.30 8.80 -20.87
N TYR A 43 8.14 9.14 -19.59
CA TYR A 43 6.83 9.43 -18.99
C TYR A 43 6.30 10.80 -19.45
N ASN A 44 4.99 10.92 -19.63
CA ASN A 44 4.34 12.18 -19.99
C ASN A 44 2.99 12.34 -19.28
N LYS A 45 2.44 13.57 -19.28
CA LYS A 45 1.21 13.94 -18.57
C LYS A 45 0.00 13.02 -18.86
N GLY A 46 -0.01 12.29 -19.98
CA GLY A 46 -1.08 11.37 -20.36
C GLY A 46 -0.93 9.91 -19.90
N ASN A 47 0.23 9.48 -19.38
CA ASN A 47 0.47 8.08 -18.99
C ASN A 47 0.66 7.85 -17.48
N CYS A 48 0.39 8.87 -16.66
CA CYS A 48 0.48 8.80 -15.21
C CYS A 48 -0.81 8.20 -14.59
N LEU A 49 -0.98 6.88 -14.70
CA LEU A 49 -2.08 6.12 -14.06
C LEU A 49 -1.62 4.82 -13.37
N MET A 50 -0.34 4.69 -13.00
CA MET A 50 0.11 3.66 -12.06
C MET A 50 1.31 4.14 -11.25
N ASP A 51 1.20 4.01 -9.91
CA ASP A 51 2.16 3.91 -8.78
C ASP A 51 3.53 4.63 -8.81
N THR A 52 3.89 5.35 -9.88
CA THR A 52 5.21 5.96 -10.09
C THR A 52 5.15 7.48 -10.20
N CYS A 53 3.96 8.08 -10.11
CA CYS A 53 3.78 9.53 -10.19
C CYS A 53 4.20 10.30 -8.92
N LEU A 54 4.69 9.60 -7.89
CA LEU A 54 5.28 10.21 -6.70
C LEU A 54 6.80 10.38 -6.80
N LEU A 55 7.43 9.84 -7.85
CA LEU A 55 8.87 9.95 -8.03
C LEU A 55 9.19 11.35 -8.57
N VAL A 56 9.65 12.23 -7.69
CA VAL A 56 10.37 13.44 -8.10
C VAL A 56 11.68 12.97 -8.73
N GLU A 57 11.96 13.38 -9.98
CA GLU A 57 13.05 12.83 -10.81
C GLU A 57 14.45 12.88 -10.16
N ASP A 58 14.64 13.75 -9.16
CA ASP A 58 15.88 13.92 -8.40
C ASP A 58 15.79 13.49 -6.91
N ALA A 59 14.69 12.85 -6.48
CA ALA A 59 14.53 12.38 -5.12
C ALA A 59 15.02 10.94 -4.95
N ASN A 60 15.94 10.73 -3.99
CA ASN A 60 16.31 9.39 -3.52
C ASN A 60 15.24 8.90 -2.55
N TYR A 61 14.61 7.78 -2.87
CA TYR A 61 13.66 7.08 -1.99
C TYR A 61 14.31 5.82 -1.41
N PRO A 62 14.01 5.44 -0.15
CA PRO A 62 13.20 6.18 0.81
C PRO A 62 13.88 7.49 1.25
N ILE A 63 13.10 8.54 1.49
CA ILE A 63 13.67 9.87 1.80
C ILE A 63 14.29 9.96 3.21
N ALA A 64 13.87 9.07 4.11
CA ALA A 64 14.38 8.87 5.46
C ALA A 64 13.87 7.53 6.01
N THR A 65 14.42 7.10 7.15
CA THR A 65 13.91 5.96 7.91
C THR A 65 12.92 6.45 8.97
N LEU A 66 11.76 5.81 9.08
CA LEU A 66 10.82 6.04 10.16
C LEU A 66 11.15 5.16 11.37
N ASP A 67 10.91 5.67 12.57
CA ASP A 67 10.90 4.85 13.77
C ASP A 67 9.68 3.91 13.82
N GLU A 68 9.74 2.91 14.70
CA GLU A 68 8.68 1.91 14.83
C GLU A 68 7.32 2.53 15.20
N GLN A 69 7.34 3.61 15.98
CA GLN A 69 6.13 4.28 16.45
C GLN A 69 5.41 5.01 15.30
N SER A 70 6.16 5.72 14.45
CA SER A 70 5.64 6.41 13.27
C SER A 70 5.11 5.41 12.24
N ILE A 71 5.78 4.27 12.08
CA ILE A 71 5.28 3.16 11.25
C ILE A 71 3.96 2.63 11.82
N GLN A 72 3.88 2.40 13.13
CA GLN A 72 2.64 1.95 13.77
C GLN A 72 1.49 2.95 13.56
N TYR A 73 1.75 4.26 13.68
CA TYR A 73 0.72 5.26 13.43
C TYR A 73 0.25 5.31 11.97
N LEU A 74 1.15 5.14 11.00
CA LEU A 74 0.74 4.97 9.60
C LEU A 74 -0.13 3.72 9.40
N GLN A 75 0.14 2.64 10.13
CA GLN A 75 -0.65 1.41 10.07
C GLN A 75 -2.02 1.60 10.69
N ASP A 76 -2.09 2.25 11.86
CA ASP A 76 -3.33 2.54 12.57
C ASP A 76 -4.23 3.46 11.72
N ALA A 77 -3.67 4.54 11.17
CA ALA A 77 -4.39 5.44 10.27
C ALA A 77 -4.92 4.68 9.04
N LEU A 78 -4.08 3.93 8.33
CA LEU A 78 -4.50 3.20 7.12
C LEU A 78 -5.57 2.12 7.44
N ALA A 79 -5.47 1.47 8.59
CA ALA A 79 -6.45 0.49 9.03
C ALA A 79 -7.81 1.15 9.32
N ASP A 80 -7.81 2.32 9.95
CA ASP A 80 -9.06 3.05 10.27
C ASP A 80 -9.77 3.55 9.00
N GLU A 81 -9.04 4.17 8.07
CA GLU A 81 -9.64 4.63 6.79
C GLU A 81 -10.18 3.46 5.94
N ARG A 82 -9.47 2.31 5.92
CA ARG A 82 -9.96 1.08 5.26
C ARG A 82 -11.22 0.54 5.92
N LYS A 83 -11.28 0.55 7.25
CA LYS A 83 -12.46 0.14 8.02
C LYS A 83 -13.65 1.06 7.73
N ALA A 84 -13.44 2.37 7.66
CA ALA A 84 -14.48 3.33 7.28
C ALA A 84 -15.02 3.04 5.88
N ARG A 85 -14.13 2.92 4.88
CA ARG A 85 -14.51 2.56 3.50
C ARG A 85 -15.34 1.27 3.45
N SER A 86 -14.84 0.19 4.07
CA SER A 86 -15.52 -1.11 4.10
C SER A 86 -16.89 -1.03 4.78
N THR A 87 -16.99 -0.27 5.87
CA THR A 87 -18.27 0.00 6.55
C THR A 87 -19.26 0.68 5.60
N TYR A 88 -18.82 1.73 4.89
CA TYR A 88 -19.70 2.49 4.00
C TYR A 88 -20.12 1.68 2.77
N GLU A 89 -19.24 0.85 2.21
CA GLU A 89 -19.58 -0.11 1.16
C GLU A 89 -20.72 -1.02 1.61
N ALA A 90 -20.60 -1.62 2.80
CA ALA A 90 -21.62 -2.50 3.36
C ALA A 90 -22.95 -1.78 3.63
N VAL A 91 -22.90 -0.51 4.09
CA VAL A 91 -24.11 0.31 4.29
C VAL A 91 -24.80 0.59 2.96
N ILE A 92 -24.03 0.96 1.93
CA ILE A 92 -24.56 1.24 0.59
C ILE A 92 -25.18 -0.04 -0.01
N GLU A 93 -24.55 -1.19 0.20
CA GLU A 93 -25.09 -2.49 -0.22
C GLU A 93 -26.42 -2.80 0.48
N LYS A 94 -26.51 -2.58 1.80
CA LYS A 94 -27.69 -2.93 2.59
C LYS A 94 -28.86 -1.95 2.45
N PHE A 95 -28.58 -0.65 2.44
CA PHE A 95 -29.60 0.41 2.49
C PHE A 95 -29.76 1.17 1.17
N GLY A 96 -28.95 0.85 0.16
CA GLY A 96 -28.89 1.57 -1.11
C GLY A 96 -28.02 2.83 -1.04
N PRO A 97 -28.01 3.66 -2.09
CA PRO A 97 -27.13 4.82 -2.21
C PRO A 97 -27.61 6.00 -1.34
N VAL A 98 -27.52 5.84 -0.02
CA VAL A 98 -27.99 6.81 0.97
C VAL A 98 -26.88 7.80 1.37
N ARG A 99 -27.27 9.06 1.60
CA ARG A 99 -26.36 10.07 2.16
C ARG A 99 -26.21 9.87 3.68
N PRO A 100 -25.03 10.17 4.24
CA PRO A 100 -23.86 10.74 3.58
C PRO A 100 -22.90 9.70 3.00
N PHE A 101 -23.14 8.40 3.23
CA PHE A 101 -22.26 7.28 2.84
C PHE A 101 -21.75 7.36 1.39
N ILE A 102 -22.64 7.59 0.43
CA ILE A 102 -22.24 7.68 -1.00
C ILE A 102 -21.32 8.86 -1.33
N ASN A 103 -21.31 9.90 -0.51
CA ASN A 103 -20.47 11.07 -0.71
C ASN A 103 -19.13 10.91 0.01
N ILE A 104 -19.16 10.33 1.21
CA ILE A 104 -18.00 10.21 2.10
C ILE A 104 -17.08 9.05 1.68
N ILE A 105 -17.62 7.95 1.12
CA ILE A 105 -16.78 6.83 0.68
C ILE A 105 -15.64 7.24 -0.27
N ARG A 106 -15.87 8.24 -1.13
CA ARG A 106 -14.83 8.79 -2.03
C ARG A 106 -13.75 9.57 -1.28
N ALA A 107 -14.11 10.23 -0.18
CA ALA A 107 -13.14 10.87 0.70
C ALA A 107 -12.24 9.81 1.35
N GLU A 108 -12.82 8.69 1.81
CA GLU A 108 -12.01 7.60 2.41
C GLU A 108 -11.05 6.96 1.39
N GLU A 109 -11.46 6.79 0.14
CA GLU A 109 -10.56 6.36 -0.93
C GLU A 109 -9.38 7.33 -1.12
N GLN A 110 -9.63 8.63 -1.04
CA GLN A 110 -8.60 9.66 -1.12
C GLN A 110 -7.69 9.67 0.11
N HIS A 111 -8.24 9.48 1.31
CA HIS A 111 -7.48 9.35 2.55
C HIS A 111 -6.53 8.15 2.48
N ILE A 112 -7.04 6.97 2.08
CA ILE A 112 -6.24 5.76 1.86
C ILE A 112 -5.12 6.02 0.85
N SER A 113 -5.42 6.72 -0.25
CA SER A 113 -4.41 7.05 -1.27
C SER A 113 -3.32 7.98 -0.72
N ALA A 114 -3.70 9.00 0.07
CA ALA A 114 -2.76 9.92 0.68
C ALA A 114 -1.84 9.22 1.69
N LEU A 115 -2.39 8.29 2.48
CA LEU A 115 -1.60 7.48 3.40
C LEU A 115 -0.63 6.56 2.65
N LYS A 116 -1.09 5.83 1.63
CA LYS A 116 -0.22 4.97 0.81
C LYS A 116 0.94 5.73 0.17
N ALA A 117 0.72 6.98 -0.25
CA ALA A 117 1.80 7.83 -0.75
C ALA A 117 2.92 8.06 0.29
N LEU A 118 2.59 8.11 1.59
CA LEU A 118 3.59 8.18 2.66
C LEU A 118 4.35 6.85 2.81
N TYR A 119 3.67 5.71 2.70
CA TYR A 119 4.34 4.39 2.71
C TYR A 119 5.40 4.30 1.61
N ASP A 120 5.03 4.68 0.38
CA ASP A 120 5.94 4.67 -0.77
C ASP A 120 7.12 5.63 -0.54
N LYS A 121 6.83 6.85 -0.06
CA LYS A 121 7.82 7.89 0.23
C LYS A 121 8.87 7.47 1.25
N TYR A 122 8.48 6.69 2.25
CA TYR A 122 9.35 6.19 3.32
C TYR A 122 9.83 4.74 3.11
N GLY A 123 9.47 4.10 1.98
CA GLY A 123 9.85 2.72 1.69
C GLY A 123 9.29 1.71 2.71
N VAL A 124 8.14 2.02 3.31
CA VAL A 124 7.47 1.15 4.28
C VAL A 124 6.53 0.21 3.55
N ILE A 125 6.55 -1.07 3.93
CA ILE A 125 5.64 -2.06 3.33
C ILE A 125 4.21 -1.74 3.72
N ILE A 126 3.35 -1.55 2.73
CA ILE A 126 1.91 -1.38 2.93
C ILE A 126 1.32 -2.70 3.45
N PRO A 127 0.65 -2.72 4.61
CA PRO A 127 0.00 -3.93 5.10
C PRO A 127 -1.14 -4.35 4.16
N GLU A 128 -1.33 -5.66 4.02
CA GLU A 128 -2.48 -6.24 3.32
C GLU A 128 -3.80 -5.69 3.89
N ASP A 129 -4.78 -5.45 3.01
CA ASP A 129 -6.10 -5.00 3.45
C ASP A 129 -6.88 -6.18 4.04
N LYS A 130 -7.07 -6.16 5.36
CA LYS A 130 -7.84 -7.15 6.12
C LYS A 130 -9.09 -6.53 6.75
N SER A 131 -9.50 -5.36 6.28
CA SER A 131 -10.69 -4.69 6.80
C SER A 131 -11.95 -5.51 6.48
N LEU A 132 -12.81 -5.62 7.48
CA LEU A 132 -14.14 -6.23 7.35
C LEU A 132 -15.15 -5.23 7.90
N PRO A 133 -16.33 -5.10 7.28
CA PRO A 133 -17.36 -4.22 7.80
C PRO A 133 -17.84 -4.75 9.15
N PRO A 134 -18.21 -3.87 10.10
CA PRO A 134 -18.86 -4.29 11.33
C PRO A 134 -20.26 -4.83 11.03
N THR A 135 -20.83 -5.54 12.00
CA THR A 135 -22.26 -5.89 11.94
C THR A 135 -23.09 -4.61 11.88
N LEU A 136 -23.82 -4.42 10.78
CA LEU A 136 -24.64 -3.23 10.58
C LEU A 136 -25.95 -3.29 11.39
N PRO A 137 -26.33 -2.20 12.07
CA PRO A 137 -27.62 -2.05 12.72
C PRO A 137 -28.81 -2.26 11.78
N ALA A 138 -30.01 -2.39 12.35
CA ALA A 138 -31.20 -2.73 11.58
C ALA A 138 -31.73 -1.53 10.79
N THR A 139 -31.59 -0.32 11.32
CA THR A 139 -32.19 0.89 10.76
C THR A 139 -31.14 1.86 10.22
N LEU A 140 -31.54 2.68 9.25
CA LEU A 140 -30.67 3.72 8.72
C LEU A 140 -30.26 4.73 9.80
N GLN A 141 -31.16 5.08 10.72
CA GLN A 141 -30.88 6.00 11.81
C GLN A 141 -29.76 5.49 12.73
N GLU A 142 -29.80 4.22 13.13
CA GLU A 142 -28.74 3.60 13.94
C GLU A 142 -27.41 3.54 13.20
N VAL A 143 -27.45 3.31 11.88
CA VAL A 143 -26.24 3.29 11.04
C VAL A 143 -25.65 4.70 10.88
N CYS A 144 -26.50 5.74 10.76
CA CYS A 144 -26.04 7.13 10.80
C CYS A 144 -25.39 7.45 12.16
N GLN A 145 -25.96 6.97 13.27
CA GLN A 145 -25.40 7.14 14.61
C GLN A 145 -24.06 6.43 14.78
N MET A 146 -23.91 5.22 14.23
CA MET A 146 -22.62 4.54 14.12
C MET A 146 -21.60 5.37 13.35
N GLY A 147 -22.01 6.05 12.27
CA GLY A 147 -21.16 7.00 11.55
C GLY A 147 -20.70 8.16 12.43
N VAL A 148 -21.59 8.76 13.23
CA VAL A 148 -21.22 9.81 14.21
C VAL A 148 -20.14 9.32 15.17
N GLU A 149 -20.33 8.13 15.74
CA GLU A 149 -19.37 7.54 16.69
C GLU A 149 -18.02 7.24 16.01
N ALA A 150 -18.05 6.76 14.76
CA ALA A 150 -16.84 6.49 13.98
C ALA A 150 -16.02 7.76 13.72
N GLU A 151 -16.66 8.87 13.32
CA GLU A 151 -15.94 10.13 13.08
C GLU A 151 -15.35 10.74 14.35
N ILE A 152 -16.05 10.63 15.49
CA ILE A 152 -15.49 11.07 16.77
C ILE A 152 -14.25 10.23 17.12
N ALA A 153 -14.33 8.91 16.94
CA ALA A 153 -13.21 8.03 17.21
C ALA A 153 -12.02 8.27 16.26
N ASN A 154 -12.28 8.59 14.99
CA ASN A 154 -11.25 8.92 13.99
C ASN A 154 -10.52 10.22 14.36
N ASP A 155 -11.24 11.31 14.65
CA ASP A 155 -10.61 12.56 15.10
C ASP A 155 -9.79 12.32 16.38
N GLU A 156 -10.33 11.61 17.36
CA GLU A 156 -9.59 11.25 18.58
C GLU A 156 -8.32 10.44 18.33
N LEU A 157 -8.34 9.52 17.36
CA LEU A 157 -7.18 8.74 16.95
C LEU A 157 -6.08 9.68 16.45
N TYR A 158 -6.39 10.58 15.53
CA TYR A 158 -5.41 11.54 15.02
C TYR A 158 -4.92 12.51 16.10
N GLN A 159 -5.78 13.02 16.98
CA GLN A 159 -5.36 13.90 18.08
C GLN A 159 -4.35 13.23 19.02
N LYS A 160 -4.45 11.90 19.22
CA LYS A 160 -3.49 11.12 20.03
C LYS A 160 -2.14 10.94 19.32
N MET A 161 -2.15 10.75 18.01
CA MET A 161 -0.94 10.48 17.21
C MET A 161 -0.18 11.76 16.85
N LEU A 162 -0.87 12.85 16.51
CA LEU A 162 -0.28 14.08 15.98
C LEU A 162 0.86 14.67 16.84
N PRO A 163 0.79 14.70 18.18
CA PRO A 163 1.89 15.21 19.01
C PRO A 163 3.13 14.31 19.05
N GLN A 164 3.04 13.09 18.55
CA GLN A 164 4.07 12.05 18.62
C GLN A 164 4.76 11.79 17.27
N VAL A 165 4.26 12.39 16.18
CA VAL A 165 4.81 12.23 14.84
C VAL A 165 5.82 13.35 14.59
N GLU A 166 7.07 13.01 14.31
CA GLU A 166 8.13 14.01 14.06
C GLU A 166 8.14 14.52 12.61
N GLN A 167 7.67 13.70 11.67
CA GLN A 167 7.72 14.03 10.24
C GLN A 167 6.58 14.97 9.85
N GLU A 168 6.94 16.18 9.42
CA GLU A 168 6.00 17.26 9.10
C GLU A 168 4.99 16.91 7.99
N ASP A 169 5.38 16.09 7.02
CA ASP A 169 4.49 15.62 5.95
C ASP A 169 3.47 14.59 6.44
N ILE A 170 3.86 13.65 7.31
CA ILE A 170 2.94 12.73 7.97
C ILE A 170 1.97 13.53 8.85
N ARG A 171 2.47 14.48 9.65
CA ARG A 171 1.63 15.41 10.43
C ARG A 171 0.65 16.18 9.56
N GLY A 172 1.09 16.66 8.39
CA GLY A 172 0.25 17.39 7.45
C GLY A 172 -0.91 16.54 6.92
N VAL A 173 -0.63 15.30 6.51
CA VAL A 173 -1.67 14.35 6.08
C VAL A 173 -2.62 14.03 7.23
N PHE A 174 -2.11 13.65 8.40
CA PHE A 174 -2.93 13.32 9.58
C PHE A 174 -3.83 14.49 10.00
N THR A 175 -3.30 15.72 9.96
CA THR A 175 -4.08 16.93 10.27
C THR A 175 -5.23 17.12 9.28
N THR A 176 -4.97 16.88 7.99
CA THR A 176 -5.98 17.01 6.92
C THR A 176 -7.09 15.98 7.10
N LEU A 177 -6.75 14.73 7.39
CA LEU A 177 -7.71 13.64 7.61
C LEU A 177 -8.56 13.91 8.87
N ALA A 178 -7.92 14.30 9.98
CA ALA A 178 -8.63 14.69 11.21
C ALA A 178 -9.60 15.87 10.99
N GLN A 179 -9.19 16.88 10.22
CA GLN A 179 -10.05 18.01 9.84
C GLN A 179 -11.23 17.56 8.99
N ALA A 180 -11.02 16.68 7.99
CA ALA A 180 -12.09 16.15 7.17
C ALA A 180 -13.12 15.39 8.02
N SER A 181 -12.67 14.51 8.91
CA SER A 181 -13.54 13.78 9.83
C SER A 181 -14.36 14.74 10.70
N ARG A 182 -13.69 15.65 11.43
CA ARG A 182 -14.33 16.55 12.40
C ARG A 182 -15.24 17.61 11.77
N GLU A 183 -14.81 18.23 10.68
CA GLU A 183 -15.44 19.44 10.14
C GLU A 183 -16.37 19.15 8.96
N MET A 184 -16.22 17.99 8.30
CA MET A 184 -17.01 17.62 7.12
C MET A 184 -17.86 16.38 7.36
N HIS A 185 -17.25 15.27 7.78
CA HIS A 185 -17.96 13.99 7.89
C HIS A 185 -18.89 13.96 9.11
N LEU A 186 -18.38 14.33 10.28
CA LEU A 186 -19.14 14.33 11.54
C LEU A 186 -20.43 15.14 11.44
N PRO A 187 -20.43 16.41 10.95
CA PRO A 187 -21.68 17.14 10.77
C PRO A 187 -22.63 16.50 9.76
N ALA A 188 -22.12 15.79 8.75
CA ALA A 188 -22.95 15.08 7.79
C ALA A 188 -23.64 13.86 8.42
N PHE A 189 -22.94 13.08 9.24
CA PHE A 189 -23.52 11.98 10.00
C PHE A 189 -24.48 12.47 11.10
N GLN A 190 -24.17 13.58 11.76
CA GLN A 190 -25.08 14.20 12.74
C GLN A 190 -26.41 14.64 12.10
N ARG A 191 -26.40 15.10 10.85
CA ARG A 191 -27.64 15.39 10.10
C ARG A 191 -28.37 14.13 9.64
N CYS A 192 -27.64 13.05 9.39
CA CYS A 192 -28.19 11.74 9.01
C CYS A 192 -28.93 11.08 10.17
N ALA A 193 -28.41 11.22 11.39
CA ALA A 193 -28.93 10.55 12.59
C ALA A 193 -30.17 11.22 13.22
N GLN A 194 -30.57 12.39 12.71
CA GLN A 194 -31.72 13.17 13.17
C GLN A 194 -33.06 12.61 12.71
#